data_AF-A0A849Y1P7-F1
#
_entry.id   AF-A0A849Y1P7-F1
#
_cell.length_a   1.000
_cell.length_b   1.000
_cell.length_c   1.000
_cell.angle_alpha   90.00
_cell.angle_beta   90.00
_cell.angle_gamma   90.00
#
_symmetry.space_group_name_H-M   'P 1'
#
loop_
_entity.id
_entity.type
_entity.pdbx_description
1 polymer ?
#
loop_
_entity_poly.entity_id
_entity_poly.type
_entity_poly.pdbx_seq_one_letter_code
_entity_poly.pdbx_strand_id
1 'polypeptide(L)'
;MKLFIKQKGYEKSYLSFGYDEHVWLSVKNAEVLSKEIADALEKADPDHKDIYQENASAYSEKLKDLDAKYQEVVDGASQKTLLFGDRFPFRYLVDDYGLSYYAAFVG
;
A
#
# COMPACT_ATOMS: atom_id res chain seq x y z
N MET A 1 -6.90 19.99 -25.43
CA MET A 1 -5.76 19.67 -24.55
C MET A 1 -6.21 19.89 -23.11
N LYS A 2 -5.95 18.90 -22.23
CA LYS A 2 -6.71 18.49 -21.03
C LYS A 2 -8.12 17.99 -21.33
N LEU A 3 -8.34 16.68 -21.11
CA LEU A 3 -9.42 16.17 -20.28
C LEU A 3 -9.20 14.65 -20.11
N PHE A 4 -9.02 14.23 -18.86
CA PHE A 4 -9.43 12.96 -18.26
C PHE A 4 -9.62 11.77 -19.20
N ILE A 5 -8.85 10.70 -19.00
CA ILE A 5 -9.30 9.34 -19.35
C ILE A 5 -10.45 9.01 -18.39
N LYS A 6 -11.61 9.56 -18.74
CA LYS A 6 -12.92 9.22 -18.21
C LYS A 6 -13.18 7.82 -18.73
N GLN A 7 -13.27 6.83 -17.84
CA GLN A 7 -13.87 5.53 -18.16
C GLN A 7 -15.16 5.81 -18.95
N LYS A 8 -15.16 5.46 -20.23
CA LYS A 8 -16.33 5.53 -21.08
C LYS A 8 -16.79 4.11 -21.37
N GLY A 9 -17.97 3.80 -20.84
CA GLY A 9 -18.86 2.79 -21.40
C GLY A 9 -18.86 1.46 -20.69
N TYR A 10 -19.40 1.41 -19.47
CA TYR A 10 -20.16 0.24 -19.01
C TYR A 10 -21.41 0.74 -18.30
N GLU A 11 -22.56 0.21 -18.71
CA GLU A 11 -23.85 0.45 -18.09
C GLU A 11 -23.78 0.18 -16.59
N LYS A 12 -24.49 0.98 -15.79
CA LYS A 12 -24.68 0.76 -14.35
C LYS A 12 -25.38 -0.58 -14.12
N SER A 13 -24.62 -1.67 -14.05
CA SER A 13 -25.02 -2.86 -13.31
C SER A 13 -24.47 -2.71 -11.90
N TYR A 14 -25.27 -3.10 -10.90
CA TYR A 14 -24.90 -3.10 -9.49
C TYR A 14 -23.82 -4.17 -9.24
N LEU A 15 -22.60 -3.91 -9.69
CA LEU A 15 -21.40 -4.67 -9.35
C LEU A 15 -20.87 -4.10 -8.05
N SER A 16 -20.73 -4.97 -7.04
CA SER A 16 -20.01 -4.71 -5.80
C SER A 16 -18.75 -3.89 -6.08
N PHE A 17 -18.73 -2.60 -5.72
CA PHE A 17 -17.50 -1.81 -5.66
C PHE A 17 -16.64 -2.41 -4.54
N GLY A 18 -15.87 -3.45 -4.88
CA GLY A 18 -14.83 -3.96 -3.98
C GLY A 18 -13.84 -2.83 -3.72
N TYR A 19 -13.55 -2.57 -2.45
CA TYR A 19 -12.39 -1.77 -2.09
C TYR A 19 -11.14 -2.51 -2.56
N ASP A 20 -10.15 -1.77 -3.05
CA ASP A 20 -8.85 -2.36 -3.41
C ASP A 20 -8.25 -3.04 -2.17
N GLU A 21 -8.05 -4.35 -2.27
CA GLU A 21 -7.63 -5.18 -1.17
C GLU A 21 -6.14 -5.01 -0.83
N HIS A 22 -5.32 -4.46 -1.75
CA HIS A 22 -3.86 -4.44 -1.67
C HIS A 22 -3.30 -3.38 -0.71
N VAL A 23 -4.05 -3.07 0.36
CA VAL A 23 -3.72 -2.04 1.35
C VAL A 23 -2.33 -2.22 1.97
N TRP A 24 -1.84 -3.47 2.05
CA TRP A 24 -0.52 -3.81 2.61
C TRP A 24 0.65 -3.40 1.72
N LEU A 25 0.42 -3.01 0.46
CA LEU A 25 1.47 -2.55 -0.45
C LEU A 25 1.82 -1.06 -0.27
N SER A 26 1.13 -0.33 0.61
CA SER A 26 1.66 0.91 1.18
C SER A 26 2.55 0.58 2.39
N VAL A 27 3.76 1.13 2.42
CA VAL A 27 4.69 0.94 3.55
C VAL A 27 4.11 1.59 4.80
N LYS A 28 3.43 2.73 4.64
CA LYS A 28 2.74 3.46 5.70
C LYS A 28 1.56 2.66 6.27
N ASN A 29 0.78 2.02 5.41
CA ASN A 29 -0.29 1.12 5.86
C ASN A 29 0.27 -0.13 6.54
N ALA A 30 1.36 -0.70 6.04
CA ALA A 30 1.98 -1.88 6.64
C ALA A 30 2.40 -1.62 8.10
N GLU A 31 2.86 -0.40 8.43
CA GLU A 31 3.16 0.00 9.81
C GLU A 31 1.90 -0.01 10.69
N VAL A 32 0.83 0.64 10.22
CA VAL A 32 -0.48 0.66 10.91
C VAL A 32 -1.01 -0.75 11.13
N LEU A 33 -1.05 -1.57 10.08
CA LEU A 33 -1.54 -2.94 10.12
C LEU A 33 -0.72 -3.80 11.10
N SER A 34 0.61 -3.66 11.10
CA SER A 34 1.49 -4.42 12.01
C SER A 34 1.23 -4.07 13.46
N LYS A 35 0.99 -2.78 13.75
CA LYS A 35 0.61 -2.32 15.09
C LYS A 35 -0.75 -2.89 15.51
N GLU A 36 -1.77 -2.79 14.66
CA GLU A 36 -3.11 -3.31 14.98
C GLU A 36 -3.09 -4.84 15.21
N ILE A 37 -2.24 -5.58 14.48
CA ILE A 37 -2.03 -7.01 14.72
C ILE A 37 -1.41 -7.25 16.10
N ALA A 38 -0.38 -6.50 16.48
CA ALA A 38 0.24 -6.63 17.80
C ALA A 38 -0.74 -6.29 18.94
N ASP A 39 -1.51 -5.21 18.77
CA ASP A 39 -2.56 -4.77 19.70
C ASP A 39 -3.70 -5.80 19.83
N ALA A 40 -3.96 -6.59 18.78
CA ALA A 40 -4.90 -7.70 18.83
C ALA A 40 -4.31 -8.94 19.50
N LEU A 41 -3.03 -9.24 19.23
CA LEU A 41 -2.33 -10.37 19.84
C LEU A 41 -2.16 -10.20 21.35
N GLU A 42 -1.81 -9.00 21.84
CA GLU A 42 -1.71 -8.76 23.29
C GLU A 42 -3.04 -8.94 24.03
N LYS A 43 -4.17 -8.67 23.36
CA LYS A 43 -5.52 -8.87 23.93
C LYS A 43 -5.88 -10.35 23.98
N ALA A 44 -5.45 -11.11 22.97
CA ALA A 44 -5.71 -12.53 22.86
C ALA A 44 -4.77 -13.38 23.73
N ASP A 45 -3.54 -12.92 23.93
CA ASP A 45 -2.48 -13.60 24.68
C ASP A 45 -1.69 -12.60 25.57
N PRO A 46 -2.27 -12.19 26.72
CA PRO A 46 -1.68 -11.15 27.57
C PRO A 46 -0.34 -11.53 28.20
N ASP A 47 -0.07 -12.83 28.37
CA ASP A 47 1.17 -13.33 28.98
C ASP A 47 2.39 -13.03 28.09
N HIS A 48 2.18 -12.83 26.78
CA HIS A 48 3.22 -12.54 25.80
C HIS A 48 3.17 -11.11 25.24
N LYS A 49 2.40 -10.21 25.86
CA LYS A 49 2.19 -8.83 25.37
C LYS A 49 3.50 -8.10 25.05
N ASP A 50 4.52 -8.23 25.90
CA ASP A 50 5.77 -7.47 25.79
C ASP A 50 6.53 -7.90 24.51
N ILE A 51 6.47 -9.19 24.16
CA ILE A 51 7.08 -9.73 22.93
C ILE A 51 6.40 -9.13 21.69
N TYR A 52 5.07 -9.01 21.68
CA TYR A 52 4.36 -8.43 20.53
C TYR A 52 4.68 -6.95 20.37
N GLN A 53 4.70 -6.19 21.47
CA GLN A 53 5.00 -4.76 21.46
C GLN A 53 6.45 -4.48 21.04
N GLU A 54 7.41 -5.25 21.55
CA GLU A 54 8.83 -5.14 21.17
C GLU A 54 9.02 -5.46 19.69
N ASN A 55 8.42 -6.54 19.19
CA ASN A 55 8.51 -6.93 17.78
C ASN A 55 7.85 -5.89 16.86
N ALA A 56 6.67 -5.38 17.22
CA ALA A 56 5.97 -4.36 16.45
C ALA A 56 6.78 -3.06 16.38
N SER A 57 7.38 -2.64 17.49
CA SER A 57 8.25 -1.46 17.54
C SER A 57 9.50 -1.65 16.68
N ALA A 58 10.19 -2.79 16.82
CA ALA A 58 11.36 -3.10 16.00
C ALA A 58 11.03 -3.20 14.50
N TYR A 59 9.84 -3.68 14.14
CA TYR A 59 9.40 -3.75 12.76
C TYR A 59 8.96 -2.40 12.21
N SER A 60 8.31 -1.55 13.01
CA SER A 60 7.98 -0.15 12.66
C SER A 60 9.24 0.62 12.27
N GLU A 61 10.34 0.49 13.02
CA GLU A 61 11.60 1.16 12.67
C GLU A 61 12.17 0.67 11.32
N LYS A 62 12.04 -0.63 11.01
CA LYS A 62 12.42 -1.16 9.68
C LYS A 62 11.54 -0.60 8.57
N LEU A 63 10.24 -0.43 8.81
CA LEU A 63 9.31 0.13 7.85
C LEU A 63 9.57 1.63 7.62
N LYS A 64 9.90 2.40 8.65
CA LYS A 64 10.29 3.81 8.52
C LYS A 64 11.58 3.98 7.71
N ASP A 65 12.58 3.14 7.98
CA ASP A 65 13.82 3.10 7.20
C ASP A 65 13.54 2.73 5.73
N LEU A 66 12.64 1.76 5.49
CA LEU A 66 12.22 1.39 4.14
C LEU A 66 11.48 2.52 3.42
N ASP A 67 10.55 3.20 4.11
CA ASP A 67 9.79 4.33 3.57
C ASP A 67 10.73 5.47 3.14
N ALA A 68 11.69 5.82 3.99
CA ALA A 68 12.71 6.83 3.69
C ALA A 68 13.55 6.45 2.46
N LYS A 69 13.99 5.18 2.36
CA LYS A 69 14.74 4.68 1.20
C LYS A 69 13.92 4.71 -0.08
N TYR A 70 12.63 4.36 -0.02
CA TYR A 70 11.74 4.47 -1.17
C TYR A 70 11.58 5.92 -1.61
N GLN A 71 11.38 6.84 -0.67
CA GLN A 71 11.27 8.26 -0.98
C GLN A 71 12.57 8.79 -1.62
N GLU A 72 13.74 8.43 -1.09
CA GLU A 72 15.04 8.83 -1.65
C GLU A 72 15.22 8.32 -3.09
N VAL A 73 14.92 7.03 -3.33
CA VAL A 73 14.98 6.44 -4.68
C VAL A 73 14.02 7.14 -5.62
N VAL A 74 12.79 7.39 -5.17
CA VAL A 74 11.81 8.10 -5.99
C VAL A 74 12.31 9.50 -6.29
N ASP A 75 12.75 10.29 -5.32
CA ASP A 75 13.22 11.67 -5.51
C ASP A 75 14.36 11.76 -6.53
N GLY A 76 15.30 10.81 -6.51
CA GLY A 76 16.40 10.71 -7.47
C GLY A 76 16.03 10.15 -8.86
N ALA A 77 14.84 9.58 -9.03
CA ALA A 77 14.46 8.89 -10.27
C ALA A 77 14.12 9.88 -11.41
N SER A 78 14.72 9.66 -12.58
CA SER A 78 14.38 10.37 -13.82
C SER A 78 13.06 9.89 -14.44
N GLN A 79 12.58 8.70 -14.05
CA GLN A 79 11.31 8.12 -14.47
C GLN A 79 10.38 7.98 -13.26
N LYS A 80 9.14 8.45 -13.40
CA LYS A 80 8.11 8.42 -12.34
C LYS A 80 6.93 7.51 -12.68
N THR A 81 7.07 6.68 -13.71
CA THR A 81 6.00 5.80 -14.19
C THR A 81 6.43 4.35 -14.04
N LEU A 82 5.59 3.56 -13.40
CA LEU A 82 5.73 2.11 -13.29
C LEU A 82 4.75 1.41 -14.23
N LEU A 83 5.23 0.36 -14.90
CA LEU A 83 4.43 -0.54 -15.73
C LEU A 83 4.49 -1.92 -15.11
N PHE A 84 3.33 -2.50 -14.82
CA PHE A 84 3.24 -3.85 -14.27
C PHE A 84 2.59 -4.78 -15.28
N GLY A 85 3.21 -5.94 -15.47
CA GLY A 85 2.75 -6.97 -16.41
C GLY A 85 1.52 -7.75 -15.96
N ASP A 86 0.83 -7.29 -14.92
CA ASP A 86 -0.38 -7.91 -14.34
C ASP A 86 -1.52 -6.88 -14.27
N ARG A 87 -2.46 -7.03 -13.32
CA ARG A 87 -3.51 -6.05 -12.95
C ARG A 87 -2.94 -4.90 -12.11
N PHE A 88 -3.73 -4.36 -11.17
CA PHE A 88 -3.45 -3.15 -10.39
C PHE A 88 -3.02 -3.37 -8.91
N PRO A 89 -2.11 -4.30 -8.53
CA PRO A 89 -1.82 -4.53 -7.12
C PRO A 89 -1.10 -3.37 -6.42
N PHE A 90 -0.34 -2.53 -7.12
CA PHE A 90 0.55 -1.55 -6.47
C PHE A 90 -0.04 -0.16 -6.27
N ARG A 91 -1.38 -0.03 -6.24
CA ARG A 91 -2.04 1.27 -6.15
C ARG A 91 -1.58 2.09 -4.94
N TYR A 92 -1.56 1.47 -3.77
CA TYR A 92 -1.18 2.13 -2.53
C TYR A 92 0.30 2.55 -2.49
N LEU A 93 1.19 1.75 -3.08
CA LEU A 93 2.62 2.10 -3.22
C LEU A 93 2.79 3.34 -4.08
N VAL A 94 2.13 3.41 -5.23
CA VAL A 94 2.30 4.56 -6.13
C VAL A 94 1.66 5.82 -5.57
N ASP A 95 0.59 5.69 -4.79
CA ASP A 95 -0.01 6.80 -4.07
C ASP A 95 0.92 7.30 -2.93
N ASP A 96 1.59 6.40 -2.20
CA ASP A 96 2.54 6.76 -1.12
C ASP A 96 3.66 7.70 -1.58
N TYR A 97 4.13 7.51 -2.82
CA TYR A 97 5.31 8.20 -3.37
C TYR A 97 5.01 9.07 -4.60
N GLY A 98 3.73 9.29 -4.95
CA GLY A 98 3.33 10.17 -6.05
C GLY A 98 3.77 9.69 -7.44
N LEU A 99 3.80 8.38 -7.67
CA LEU A 99 4.17 7.77 -8.94
C LEU A 99 2.96 7.58 -9.87
N SER A 100 3.21 7.53 -11.18
CA SER A 100 2.22 7.11 -12.17
C SER A 100 2.28 5.60 -12.37
N TYR A 101 1.13 4.96 -12.62
CA TYR A 101 1.01 3.51 -12.69
C TYR A 101 0.10 3.05 -13.83
N TYR A 102 0.60 2.11 -14.64
CA TYR A 102 -0.16 1.37 -15.64
C TYR A 102 -0.01 -0.14 -15.46
N ALA A 103 -1.07 -0.87 -15.79
CA ALA A 103 -1.17 -2.32 -15.74
C ALA A 103 -1.49 -2.88 -17.13
N ALA A 104 -1.04 -4.11 -17.41
CA ALA A 104 -1.31 -4.79 -18.67
C ALA A 104 -2.76 -5.28 -18.77
N PHE A 105 -3.38 -5.62 -17.63
CA PHE A 105 -4.74 -6.13 -17.57
C PHE A 105 -5.65 -5.20 -16.77
N VAL A 106 -6.93 -5.16 -17.14
CA VAL A 106 -7.96 -4.44 -16.39
C VAL A 106 -8.23 -5.13 -15.05
N GLY A 107 -8.46 -4.32 -14.02
CA GLY A 107 -8.92 -4.75 -12.70
C GLY A 107 -10.42 -4.96 -12.67
#